data_AF-A0A7Z9K575-F1
#
_entry.id   AF-A0A7Z9K575-F1
#
_cell.length_a   1.000
_cell.length_b   1.000
_cell.length_c   1.000
_cell.angle_alpha   90.00
_cell.angle_beta   90.00
_cell.angle_gamma   90.00
#
_symmetry.space_group_name_H-M   'P 1'
#
loop_
_entity.id
_entity.type
_entity.pdbx_description
1 polymer ?
#
loop_
_entity_poly.entity_id
_entity_poly.type
_entity_poly.pdbx_seq_one_letter_code
_entity_poly.pdbx_strand_id
1 'polypeptide(L)'
;MTLNSRILPLAISLMVWLSGAPAFALTALEIMQRVDARDDGDNMTARQEMILIDKNNHRRVREMIIFAKDEGRDTRRLLFFLSPQNVKYTGFLTYDYNSGDKDDDQWLYLPALRKTKRIASSDKSAAFMGSDFSYADMTRRLISEWKFKILKEDEVRSKPVWLIEALP
;
A
#
# COMPACT_ATOMS: atom_id res chain seq x y z
N MET A 1 -41.92 -70.67 -36.29
CA MET A 1 -42.74 -69.87 -35.35
C MET A 1 -42.26 -70.27 -33.96
N THR A 2 -41.52 -69.48 -33.19
CA THR A 2 -41.72 -68.07 -32.84
C THR A 2 -40.42 -67.42 -32.27
N LEU A 3 -40.17 -66.20 -32.74
CA LEU A 3 -39.63 -65.01 -32.05
C LEU A 3 -38.34 -65.07 -31.18
N ASN A 4 -37.23 -64.61 -31.77
CA ASN A 4 -36.05 -64.06 -31.09
C ASN A 4 -36.37 -62.70 -30.44
N SER A 5 -36.21 -62.57 -29.13
CA SER A 5 -36.19 -61.26 -28.44
C SER A 5 -34.75 -60.85 -28.12
N ARG A 6 -34.20 -59.95 -28.93
CA ARG A 6 -32.94 -59.26 -28.64
C ARG A 6 -33.23 -58.12 -27.66
N ILE A 7 -32.73 -58.25 -26.43
CA ILE A 7 -32.76 -57.18 -25.43
C ILE A 7 -31.60 -56.24 -25.75
N LEU A 8 -31.93 -55.02 -26.19
CA LEU A 8 -30.98 -53.94 -26.41
C LEU A 8 -30.73 -53.24 -25.06
N PRO A 9 -29.49 -53.14 -24.53
CA PRO A 9 -29.26 -52.35 -23.34
C PRO A 9 -29.30 -50.87 -23.72
N LEU A 10 -30.32 -50.16 -23.23
CA LEU A 10 -30.45 -48.71 -23.33
C LEU A 10 -29.37 -48.08 -22.43
N ALA A 11 -28.22 -47.74 -23.01
CA ALA A 11 -27.18 -46.99 -22.32
C ALA A 11 -27.68 -45.55 -22.10
N ILE A 12 -28.17 -45.26 -20.89
CA ILE A 12 -28.47 -43.91 -20.44
C ILE A 12 -27.11 -43.21 -20.23
N SER A 13 -26.67 -42.47 -21.23
CA SER A 13 -25.53 -41.56 -21.09
C SER A 13 -25.96 -40.40 -20.19
N LEU A 14 -25.54 -40.44 -18.93
CA LEU A 14 -25.68 -39.33 -17.99
C LEU A 14 -24.71 -38.22 -18.43
N MET A 15 -25.18 -37.35 -19.32
CA MET A 15 -24.46 -36.16 -19.73
C MET A 15 -24.44 -35.19 -18.55
N VAL A 16 -23.40 -35.27 -17.72
CA VAL A 16 -23.11 -34.29 -16.67
C VAL A 16 -22.85 -32.96 -17.38
N TRP A 17 -23.85 -32.08 -17.36
CA TRP A 17 -23.64 -30.67 -17.69
C TRP A 17 -22.74 -30.10 -16.59
N LEU A 18 -21.45 -30.04 -16.87
CA LEU A 18 -20.50 -29.26 -16.09
C LEU A 18 -20.87 -27.80 -16.32
N SER A 19 -21.80 -27.28 -15.51
CA SER A 19 -22.08 -25.85 -15.42
C SER A 19 -20.81 -25.19 -14.89
N GLY A 20 -19.91 -24.79 -15.79
CA GLY A 20 -18.78 -23.94 -15.46
C GLY A 20 -19.35 -22.63 -14.94
N ALA A 21 -19.34 -22.44 -13.62
CA ALA A 21 -19.63 -21.13 -13.05
C ALA A 21 -18.66 -20.13 -13.69
N PRO A 22 -19.13 -18.96 -14.15
CA PRO A 22 -18.21 -17.94 -14.65
C PRO A 22 -17.22 -17.62 -13.53
N ALA A 23 -15.94 -17.90 -13.77
CA ALA A 23 -14.88 -17.39 -12.92
C ALA A 23 -14.88 -15.88 -13.11
N PHE A 24 -15.53 -15.15 -12.20
CA PHE A 24 -15.48 -13.70 -12.20
C PHE A 24 -14.03 -13.27 -11.97
N ALA A 25 -13.44 -12.61 -12.96
CA ALA A 25 -12.13 -11.99 -12.81
C ALA A 25 -12.20 -10.92 -11.71
N LEU A 26 -11.16 -10.83 -10.88
CA LEU A 26 -11.09 -9.81 -9.83
C LEU A 26 -11.14 -8.41 -10.43
N THR A 27 -11.90 -7.53 -9.80
CA THR A 27 -11.92 -6.10 -10.12
C THR A 27 -10.67 -5.41 -9.57
N ALA A 28 -10.32 -4.24 -10.13
CA ALA A 28 -9.20 -3.44 -9.65
C ALA A 28 -9.34 -3.08 -8.15
N LEU A 29 -10.56 -2.73 -7.73
CA LEU A 29 -10.86 -2.39 -6.35
C LEU A 29 -10.65 -3.58 -5.41
N GLU A 30 -11.13 -4.77 -5.77
CA GLU A 30 -10.92 -5.97 -4.95
C GLU A 30 -9.44 -6.34 -4.83
N ILE A 31 -8.66 -6.15 -5.89
CA ILE A 31 -7.21 -6.35 -5.84
C ILE A 31 -6.58 -5.37 -4.86
N MET A 32 -6.91 -4.08 -4.96
CA MET A 32 -6.34 -3.05 -4.07
C MET A 32 -6.79 -3.19 -2.62
N GLN A 33 -8.03 -3.60 -2.36
CA GLN A 33 -8.49 -3.96 -1.02
C GLN A 33 -7.71 -5.14 -0.45
N ARG A 34 -7.38 -6.15 -1.28
CA ARG A 34 -6.53 -7.28 -0.84
C ARG A 34 -5.07 -6.87 -0.64
N VAL A 35 -4.57 -5.87 -1.36
CA VAL A 35 -3.22 -5.31 -1.14
C VAL A 35 -3.19 -4.57 0.18
N ASP A 36 -4.21 -3.75 0.45
CA ASP A 36 -4.36 -2.97 1.67
C ASP A 36 -4.56 -3.87 2.91
N ALA A 37 -5.36 -4.92 2.80
CA ALA A 37 -5.64 -5.85 3.90
C ALA A 37 -4.49 -6.84 4.22
N ARG A 38 -3.31 -6.68 3.60
CA ARG A 38 -2.15 -7.51 3.95
C ARG A 38 -1.64 -7.13 5.33
N ASP A 39 -1.43 -8.14 6.17
CA ASP A 39 -0.89 -7.98 7.52
C ASP A 39 0.48 -7.29 7.50
N ASP A 40 0.56 -6.13 8.15
CA ASP A 40 1.77 -5.34 8.40
C ASP A 40 2.16 -5.31 9.90
N GLY A 41 1.39 -6.00 10.75
CA GLY A 41 1.58 -6.13 12.19
C GLY A 41 1.17 -4.91 13.01
N ASP A 42 0.70 -5.15 14.24
CA ASP A 42 0.15 -4.10 15.13
C ASP A 42 1.16 -3.01 15.55
N ASN A 43 2.45 -3.32 15.48
CA ASN A 43 3.53 -2.40 15.82
C ASN A 43 4.83 -2.75 15.09
N MET A 44 5.62 -1.72 14.84
CA MET A 44 6.88 -1.82 14.11
C MET A 44 7.95 -0.95 14.77
N THR A 45 9.17 -1.47 14.85
CA THR A 45 10.38 -0.67 15.01
C THR A 45 11.30 -0.94 13.83
N ALA A 46 11.71 0.09 13.11
CA ALA A 46 12.57 -0.04 11.94
C ALA A 46 13.73 0.94 12.01
N ARG A 47 14.97 0.43 11.88
CA ARG A 47 16.14 1.26 11.62
C ARG A 47 16.41 1.28 10.12
N GLN A 48 16.51 2.46 9.54
CA GLN A 48 16.60 2.66 8.10
C GLN A 48 17.72 3.62 7.72
N GLU A 49 18.26 3.41 6.54
CA GLU A 49 19.17 4.33 5.87
C GLU A 49 18.46 4.95 4.67
N MET A 50 18.38 6.28 4.63
CA MET A 50 17.87 7.05 3.50
C MET A 50 19.06 7.66 2.75
N ILE A 51 19.28 7.23 1.51
CA ILE A 51 20.35 7.71 0.64
C ILE A 51 19.74 8.64 -0.40
N LEU A 52 20.03 9.94 -0.29
CA LEU A 52 19.62 10.94 -1.28
C LEU A 52 20.74 11.07 -2.30
N ILE A 53 20.42 10.86 -3.57
CA ILE A 53 21.36 10.93 -4.70
C ILE A 53 20.94 12.10 -5.59
N ASP A 54 21.82 13.08 -5.78
CA ASP A 54 21.52 14.22 -6.67
C ASP A 54 21.81 13.89 -8.15
N LYS A 55 21.48 14.81 -9.05
CA LYS A 55 21.72 14.69 -10.50
C LYS A 55 23.20 14.52 -10.90
N ASN A 56 24.13 14.85 -10.00
CA ASN A 56 25.57 14.73 -10.19
C ASN A 56 26.14 13.49 -9.45
N ASN A 57 25.28 12.57 -9.00
CA ASN A 57 25.62 11.38 -8.20
C ASN A 57 26.22 11.65 -6.81
N HIS A 58 26.09 12.87 -6.26
CA HIS A 58 26.48 13.09 -4.87
C HIS A 58 25.49 12.44 -3.92
N ARG A 59 26.03 11.78 -2.90
CA ARG A 59 25.24 11.03 -1.91
C ARG A 59 25.18 11.76 -0.58
N ARG A 60 23.97 11.90 -0.04
CA ARG A 60 23.74 12.31 1.34
C ARG A 60 23.02 11.17 2.04
N VAL A 61 23.65 10.62 3.08
CA VAL A 61 23.14 9.47 3.83
C VAL A 61 22.53 9.96 5.13
N ARG A 62 21.35 9.48 5.49
CA ARG A 62 20.66 9.76 6.75
C ARG A 62 20.28 8.45 7.41
N GLU A 63 20.61 8.33 8.69
CA GLU A 63 20.11 7.22 9.51
C GLU A 63 18.89 7.66 10.27
N MET A 64 17.89 6.78 10.34
CA MET A 64 16.63 7.05 11.01
C MET A 64 16.12 5.82 11.74
N ILE A 65 15.35 6.06 12.79
CA ILE A 65 14.56 5.04 13.47
C ILE A 65 13.08 5.43 13.40
N ILE A 66 12.25 4.46 13.07
CA ILE A 66 10.80 4.60 12.98
C ILE A 66 10.17 3.69 14.01
N PHE A 67 9.17 4.21 14.70
CA PHE A 67 8.21 3.46 15.50
C PHE A 67 6.84 3.64 14.87
N ALA A 68 6.12 2.55 14.66
CA ALA A 68 4.72 2.59 14.27
C ALA A 68 3.90 1.72 15.20
N LYS A 69 2.65 2.12 15.44
CA LYS A 69 1.71 1.35 16.24
C LYS A 69 0.29 1.66 15.80
N ASP A 70 -0.52 0.62 15.74
CA ASP A 70 -1.95 0.76 15.52
C ASP A 70 -2.69 1.17 16.80
N GLU A 71 -3.65 2.06 16.61
CA GLU A 71 -4.54 2.58 17.63
C GLU A 71 -5.98 2.38 17.17
N GLY A 72 -6.47 1.16 17.35
CA GLY A 72 -7.75 0.74 16.78
C GLY A 72 -7.61 0.55 15.28
N ARG A 73 -8.28 1.39 14.49
CA ARG A 73 -8.17 1.39 13.01
C ARG A 73 -7.18 2.44 12.49
N ASP A 74 -6.77 3.37 13.34
CA ASP A 74 -5.83 4.43 13.00
C ASP A 74 -4.40 3.98 13.27
N THR A 75 -3.41 4.65 12.68
CA THR A 75 -1.99 4.35 12.92
C THR A 75 -1.24 5.58 13.41
N ARG A 76 -0.40 5.42 14.43
CA ARG A 76 0.56 6.44 14.85
C ARG A 76 1.97 6.05 14.45
N ARG A 77 2.72 6.99 13.87
CA ARG A 77 4.13 6.78 13.52
C ARG A 77 4.99 7.91 14.05
N LEU A 78 6.18 7.54 14.53
CA LEU A 78 7.20 8.45 15.04
C LEU A 78 8.54 8.11 14.42
N LEU A 79 9.14 9.07 13.74
CA LEU A 79 10.43 8.95 13.08
C LEU A 79 11.42 9.91 13.74
N PHE A 80 12.62 9.42 14.04
CA PHE A 80 13.75 10.26 14.45
C PHE A 80 14.93 10.09 13.51
N PHE A 81 15.52 11.22 13.11
CA PHE A 81 16.82 11.23 12.45
C PHE A 81 17.93 11.04 13.49
N LEU A 82 18.77 10.02 13.29
CA LEU A 82 19.89 9.66 14.16
C LEU A 82 21.22 10.26 13.67
N SER A 83 21.36 10.42 12.36
CA SER A 83 22.56 10.91 11.69
C SER A 83 22.18 11.53 10.32
N PRO A 84 22.93 12.52 9.79
CA PRO A 84 24.09 13.20 10.37
C PRO A 84 23.73 14.30 11.37
N GLN A 85 24.75 14.91 12.00
CA GLN A 85 24.59 15.88 13.10
C GLN A 85 23.68 17.07 12.76
N ASN A 86 23.63 17.50 11.49
CA ASN A 86 22.81 18.62 11.04
C ASN A 86 21.30 18.32 11.03
N VAL A 87 20.90 17.04 11.02
CA VAL A 87 19.48 16.62 11.09
C VAL A 87 19.19 15.80 12.33
N LYS A 88 20.21 15.38 13.09
CA LYS A 88 20.10 14.57 14.30
C LYS A 88 19.07 15.14 15.26
N TYR A 89 18.22 14.25 15.79
CA TYR A 89 17.09 14.54 16.68
C TYR A 89 15.93 15.31 16.04
N THR A 90 15.95 15.54 14.72
CA THR A 90 14.72 15.93 14.02
C THR A 90 13.71 14.81 14.19
N GLY A 91 12.52 15.17 14.67
CA GLY A 91 11.43 14.24 14.94
C GLY A 91 10.27 14.50 13.99
N PHE A 92 9.63 13.46 13.51
CA PHE A 92 8.44 13.55 12.67
C PHE A 92 7.36 12.61 13.20
N LEU A 93 6.19 13.17 13.49
CA LEU A 93 5.03 12.46 14.05
C LEU A 93 3.89 12.50 13.05
N THR A 94 3.26 11.36 12.80
CA THR A 94 2.06 11.25 11.95
C THR A 94 0.97 10.51 12.67
N TYR A 95 -0.25 11.06 12.64
CA TYR A 95 -1.49 10.38 13.00
C TYR A 95 -2.29 10.16 11.73
N ASP A 96 -2.45 8.90 11.36
CA ASP A 96 -3.07 8.41 10.14
C ASP A 96 -4.50 7.96 10.47
N TYR A 97 -5.50 8.63 9.91
CA TYR A 97 -6.91 8.41 10.22
C TYR A 97 -7.59 7.55 9.16
N ASN A 98 -8.09 6.38 9.54
CA ASN A 98 -8.60 5.41 8.57
C ASN A 98 -10.03 5.72 8.09
N SER A 99 -10.79 6.57 8.79
CA SER A 99 -12.20 6.80 8.44
C SER A 99 -12.41 7.62 7.18
N GLY A 100 -11.43 8.44 6.76
CA GLY A 100 -11.58 9.39 5.65
C GLY A 100 -12.38 10.65 5.97
N ASP A 101 -12.94 10.77 7.19
CA ASP A 101 -13.66 11.97 7.60
C ASP A 101 -12.73 13.10 8.07
N LYS A 102 -11.44 12.79 8.21
CA LYS A 102 -10.44 13.70 8.75
C LYS A 102 -9.10 13.47 8.06
N ASP A 103 -8.46 14.57 7.66
CA ASP A 103 -7.09 14.57 7.17
C ASP A 103 -6.09 14.11 8.24
N ASP A 104 -5.07 13.37 7.82
CA ASP A 104 -3.95 12.99 8.70
C ASP A 104 -3.28 14.19 9.32
N ASP A 105 -2.93 14.08 10.60
CA ASP A 105 -2.16 15.10 11.28
C ASP A 105 -0.66 14.78 11.24
N GLN A 106 0.15 15.79 10.93
CA GLN A 106 1.60 15.64 10.82
C GLN A 106 2.34 16.78 11.50
N TRP A 107 3.41 16.47 12.24
CA TRP A 107 4.24 17.43 12.93
C TRP A 107 5.73 17.14 12.73
N LEU A 108 6.49 18.19 12.42
CA LEU A 108 7.93 18.16 12.31
C LEU A 108 8.55 18.97 13.46
N TYR A 109 9.32 18.30 14.32
CA TYR A 109 10.12 18.94 15.35
C TYR A 109 11.54 19.20 14.86
N LEU A 110 11.96 20.46 14.91
CA LEU A 110 13.28 20.92 14.49
C LEU A 110 14.11 21.32 15.72
N PRO A 111 15.07 20.47 16.17
CA PRO A 111 15.78 20.68 17.43
C PRO A 111 16.64 21.94 17.44
N ALA A 112 17.27 22.27 16.31
CA ALA A 112 18.08 23.49 16.16
C ALA A 112 17.28 24.77 16.42
N LEU A 113 15.97 24.74 16.15
CA LEU A 113 15.06 25.87 16.37
C LEU A 113 14.24 25.73 17.66
N ARG A 114 14.27 24.55 18.30
CA ARG A 114 13.36 24.16 19.39
C ARG A 114 11.89 24.44 19.04
N LYS A 115 11.50 24.18 17.78
CA LYS A 115 10.16 24.46 17.27
C LYS A 115 9.52 23.22 16.69
N THR A 116 8.23 23.09 16.93
CA THR A 116 7.36 22.13 16.24
C THR A 116 6.57 22.87 15.17
N LYS A 117 6.64 22.38 13.93
CA LYS A 117 5.82 22.85 12.81
C LYS A 117 4.75 21.80 12.52
N ARG A 118 3.46 22.19 12.52
CA ARG A 118 2.40 21.37 11.95
C ARG A 118 2.45 21.47 10.42
N ILE A 119 2.35 20.33 9.73
CA ILE A 119 2.26 20.30 8.28
C ILE A 119 0.78 20.33 7.92
N ALA A 120 0.32 21.43 7.32
CA ALA A 120 -1.06 21.57 6.87
C ALA A 120 -1.32 20.68 5.65
N SER A 121 -2.57 20.28 5.41
CA SER A 121 -2.94 19.44 4.25
C SER A 121 -2.48 20.05 2.92
N SER A 122 -2.55 21.38 2.78
CA SER A 122 -2.05 22.12 1.60
C SER A 122 -0.53 21.99 1.38
N ASP A 123 0.23 21.75 2.45
CA ASP A 123 1.68 21.65 2.42
C ASP A 123 2.15 20.20 2.24
N LYS A 124 1.24 19.21 2.25
CA LYS A 124 1.60 17.79 2.21
C LYS A 124 2.28 17.36 0.89
N SER A 125 2.09 18.12 -0.18
CA SER A 125 2.77 17.90 -1.47
C SER A 125 4.24 18.34 -1.46
N ALA A 126 4.69 19.09 -0.44
CA ALA A 126 6.07 19.54 -0.35
C ALA A 126 7.04 18.37 -0.06
N ALA A 127 8.27 18.50 -0.54
CA ALA A 127 9.33 17.53 -0.34
C ALA A 127 9.64 17.32 1.16
N PHE A 128 9.61 16.06 1.60
CA PHE A 128 10.00 15.63 2.93
C PHE A 128 11.50 15.78 3.09
N MET A 129 11.93 16.76 3.90
CA MET A 129 13.33 16.99 4.26
C MET A 129 14.29 17.05 3.04
N GLY A 130 13.80 17.54 1.89
CA GLY A 130 14.57 17.62 0.64
C GLY A 130 14.88 16.28 -0.02
N SER A 131 14.09 15.24 0.27
CA SER A 131 14.05 13.98 -0.48
C SER A 131 13.01 14.04 -1.60
N ASP A 132 12.93 12.98 -2.41
CA ASP A 132 11.90 12.82 -3.45
C ASP A 132 10.54 12.37 -2.89
N PHE A 133 10.46 11.99 -1.62
CA PHE A 133 9.18 11.75 -0.94
C PHE A 133 8.51 13.08 -0.62
N SER A 134 7.19 13.15 -0.75
CA SER A 134 6.38 14.22 -0.19
C SER A 134 5.98 13.91 1.26
N TYR A 135 5.47 14.90 1.99
CA TYR A 135 4.86 14.64 3.29
C TYR A 135 3.61 13.74 3.18
N ALA A 136 2.88 13.79 2.07
CA ALA A 136 1.74 12.90 1.80
C ALA A 136 2.16 11.43 1.66
N ASP A 137 3.38 11.14 1.18
CA ASP A 137 3.89 9.77 1.07
C ASP A 137 4.25 9.15 2.44
N MET A 138 4.24 9.96 3.50
CA MET A 138 4.57 9.51 4.86
C MET A 138 3.36 9.04 5.66
N THR A 139 2.17 8.98 5.05
CA THR A 139 0.95 8.37 5.60
C THR A 139 0.38 7.33 4.64
N ARG A 140 -0.60 6.56 5.11
CA ARG A 140 -1.28 5.54 4.30
C ARG A 140 -2.28 6.21 3.36
N ARG A 141 -2.52 5.59 2.21
CA ARG A 141 -3.58 6.01 1.29
C ARG A 141 -4.87 5.31 1.66
N LEU A 142 -5.97 6.06 1.71
CA LEU A 142 -7.29 5.48 1.93
C LEU A 142 -7.85 4.96 0.61
N ILE A 143 -8.12 3.66 0.52
CA ILE A 143 -8.63 3.03 -0.72
C ILE A 143 -9.95 3.67 -1.20
N SER A 144 -10.75 4.19 -0.28
CA SER A 144 -12.03 4.88 -0.56
C SER A 144 -11.88 6.20 -1.33
N GLU A 145 -10.70 6.83 -1.29
CA GLU A 145 -10.44 8.12 -1.93
C GLU A 145 -9.98 7.98 -3.39
N TRP A 146 -9.93 6.77 -3.93
CA TRP A 146 -9.33 6.51 -5.24
C TRP A 146 -10.23 5.67 -6.12
N LYS A 147 -10.15 5.94 -7.43
CA LYS A 147 -10.74 5.13 -8.49
C LYS A 147 -9.66 4.29 -9.14
N PHE A 148 -9.91 2.99 -9.20
CA PHE A 148 -8.96 2.02 -9.72
C PHE A 148 -9.41 1.41 -11.04
N LYS A 149 -8.46 1.21 -11.95
CA LYS A 149 -8.69 0.55 -13.23
C LYS A 149 -7.53 -0.38 -13.56
N ILE A 150 -7.84 -1.65 -13.88
CA ILE A 150 -6.83 -2.56 -14.44
C ILE A 150 -6.56 -2.11 -15.87
N LEU A 151 -5.31 -1.79 -16.17
CA LEU A 151 -4.87 -1.45 -17.53
C LEU A 151 -4.47 -2.71 -18.29
N LYS A 152 -3.70 -3.58 -17.66
CA LYS A 152 -3.26 -4.88 -18.21
C LYS A 152 -2.65 -5.76 -17.12
N GLU A 153 -2.44 -7.03 -17.47
CA GLU A 153 -1.51 -7.91 -16.78
C GLU A 153 -0.11 -7.76 -17.40
N ASP A 154 0.92 -7.89 -16.59
CA ASP A 154 2.32 -7.71 -17.00
C ASP A 154 3.25 -8.61 -16.18
N GLU A 155 4.56 -8.53 -16.45
CA GLU A 155 5.61 -9.25 -15.73
C GLU A 155 6.70 -8.30 -15.25
N VAL A 156 6.97 -8.30 -13.93
CA VAL A 156 8.08 -7.55 -13.34
C VAL A 156 9.02 -8.53 -12.65
N ARG A 157 10.29 -8.59 -13.11
CA ARG A 157 11.31 -9.52 -12.58
C ARG A 157 10.81 -10.97 -12.54
N SER A 158 10.16 -11.41 -13.62
CA SER A 158 9.58 -12.75 -13.73
C SER A 158 8.52 -13.10 -12.69
N LYS A 159 7.79 -12.08 -12.22
CA LYS A 159 6.60 -12.24 -11.41
C LYS A 159 5.40 -11.61 -12.14
N PRO A 160 4.28 -12.34 -12.29
CA PRO A 160 3.07 -11.77 -12.86
C PRO A 160 2.55 -10.66 -11.95
N VAL A 161 2.12 -9.56 -12.54
CA VAL A 161 1.58 -8.38 -11.86
C VAL A 161 0.38 -7.82 -12.60
N TRP A 162 -0.47 -7.08 -11.88
CA TRP A 162 -1.49 -6.23 -12.50
C TRP A 162 -0.97 -4.80 -12.57
N LEU A 163 -1.01 -4.20 -13.76
CA LEU A 163 -0.82 -2.77 -13.92
C LEU A 163 -2.15 -2.06 -13.64
N ILE A 164 -2.22 -1.37 -12.51
CA ILE A 164 -3.43 -0.68 -12.03
C ILE A 164 -3.19 0.83 -12.08
N GLU A 165 -4.09 1.54 -12.74
CA GLU A 165 -4.23 3.00 -12.65
C GLU A 165 -5.02 3.34 -11.38
N ALA A 166 -4.55 4.35 -10.65
CA ALA A 166 -5.20 4.91 -9.48
C ALA A 166 -5.33 6.42 -9.66
N LEU A 167 -6.57 6.92 -9.70
CA LEU A 167 -6.88 8.36 -9.79
C LEU A 167 -7.58 8.81 -8.51
N PRO A 168 -7.14 9.92 -7.87
CA PRO A 168 -7.86 10.51 -6.75
C PRO A 168 -9.18 11.17 -7.21
#